data_AF-A0A2A4Q7H7-F1
#
_entry.id   AF-A0A2A4Q7H7-F1
#
_cell.length_a   1.000
_cell.length_b   1.000
_cell.length_c   1.000
_cell.angle_alpha   90.00
_cell.angle_beta   90.00
_cell.angle_gamma   90.00
#
_symmetry.space_group_name_H-M   'P 1'
#
loop_
_entity.id
_entity.type
_entity.pdbx_description
1 polymer ?
#
loop_
_entity_poly.entity_id
_entity_poly.type
_entity_poly.pdbx_seq_one_letter_code
_entity_poly.pdbx_strand_id
1 'polypeptide(L)'
;LIHDEANTVVANLGDYGIAAAELTDLQGKIDDYEAIVASPRNAITDRSTATAELENLFNKGDDVLNNKLDKLLNQFTQSNPEFTTQYASSRKILDMGGSSTGLKGKITDSGTGDRIVKATVEIPELETNRKSNNDGMYHFKKVRPGTYSISAGAKGYKSKEIAEVQMEEGRTNELDIALDRIIELPKGELQQLETPE
;
A
#
# COMPACT_ATOMS: atom_id res chain seq x y z
N LEU A 1 -27.79 4.73 -47.19
CA LEU A 1 -28.51 5.48 -48.26
C LEU A 1 -27.96 5.15 -49.65
N ILE A 2 -26.74 5.57 -50.03
CA ILE A 2 -26.20 5.24 -51.37
C ILE A 2 -25.88 3.74 -51.51
N HIS A 3 -25.32 3.13 -50.46
CA HIS A 3 -25.05 1.69 -50.43
C HIS A 3 -26.35 0.87 -50.52
N ASP A 4 -27.36 1.19 -49.69
CA ASP A 4 -28.66 0.53 -49.72
C ASP A 4 -29.32 0.59 -51.11
N GLU A 5 -29.28 1.76 -51.76
CA GLU A 5 -29.81 1.95 -53.11
C GLU A 5 -28.96 1.24 -54.18
N ALA A 6 -27.64 1.17 -54.02
CA ALA A 6 -26.78 0.39 -54.92
C ALA A 6 -27.05 -1.12 -54.81
N ASN A 7 -27.41 -1.59 -53.61
CA ASN A 7 -27.81 -2.97 -53.37
C ASN A 7 -29.13 -3.35 -54.06
N THR A 8 -30.09 -2.41 -54.21
CA THR A 8 -31.36 -2.70 -54.91
C THR A 8 -31.17 -2.94 -56.41
N VAL A 9 -30.14 -2.36 -57.03
CA VAL A 9 -29.85 -2.45 -58.47
C VAL A 9 -28.57 -3.21 -58.81
N VAL A 10 -28.01 -3.99 -57.87
CA VAL A 10 -26.68 -4.64 -57.98
C VAL A 10 -26.47 -5.46 -59.26
N ALA A 11 -27.52 -6.08 -59.79
CA ALA A 11 -27.46 -6.85 -61.04
C ALA A 11 -27.13 -6.00 -62.28
N ASN A 12 -27.45 -4.70 -62.26
CA ASN A 12 -27.22 -3.76 -63.36
C ASN A 12 -25.88 -3.02 -63.22
N LEU A 13 -25.20 -3.14 -62.07
CA LEU A 13 -23.97 -2.39 -61.77
C LEU A 13 -22.70 -3.11 -62.26
N GLY A 14 -22.80 -4.39 -62.63
CA GLY A 14 -21.66 -5.16 -63.15
C GLY A 14 -21.04 -4.57 -64.42
N ASP A 15 -21.86 -4.04 -65.33
CA ASP A 15 -21.41 -3.38 -66.56
C ASP A 15 -20.65 -2.07 -66.30
N TYR A 16 -20.83 -1.48 -65.11
CA TYR A 16 -20.14 -0.28 -64.65
C TYR A 16 -18.93 -0.59 -63.76
N GLY A 17 -18.56 -1.86 -63.65
CA GLY A 17 -17.39 -2.31 -62.91
C GLY A 17 -17.57 -2.39 -61.40
N ILE A 18 -18.81 -2.37 -60.89
CA ILE A 18 -19.09 -2.60 -59.45
C ILE A 18 -19.57 -4.03 -59.26
N ALA A 19 -18.83 -4.81 -58.49
CA ALA A 19 -19.19 -6.19 -58.16
C ALA A 19 -20.03 -6.28 -56.88
N ALA A 20 -20.93 -7.28 -56.81
CA ALA A 20 -21.71 -7.57 -55.60
C ALA A 20 -20.84 -7.85 -54.36
N ALA A 21 -19.62 -8.37 -54.59
CA ALA A 21 -18.63 -8.58 -53.53
C ALA A 21 -18.13 -7.26 -52.93
N GLU A 22 -18.02 -6.19 -53.72
CA GLU A 22 -17.55 -4.88 -53.24
C GLU A 22 -18.63 -4.18 -52.39
N LEU A 23 -19.90 -4.34 -52.74
CA LEU A 23 -21.01 -3.85 -51.89
C LEU A 23 -21.07 -4.63 -50.57
N THR A 24 -20.79 -5.94 -50.60
CA THR A 24 -20.69 -6.75 -49.37
C THR A 24 -19.51 -6.29 -48.49
N ASP A 25 -18.34 -6.04 -49.09
CA ASP A 25 -17.16 -5.52 -48.37
C ASP A 25 -17.42 -4.13 -47.77
N LEU A 26 -18.11 -3.25 -48.52
CA LEU A 26 -18.50 -1.93 -48.05
C LEU A 26 -19.49 -2.02 -46.88
N GLN A 27 -20.45 -2.97 -46.91
CA GLN A 27 -21.35 -3.20 -45.77
C GLN A 27 -20.56 -3.62 -44.53
N GLY A 28 -19.61 -4.55 -44.67
CA GLY A 28 -18.76 -4.97 -43.55
C GLY A 28 -17.99 -3.80 -42.92
N LYS A 29 -17.45 -2.88 -43.74
CA LYS A 29 -16.79 -1.66 -43.25
C LYS A 29 -17.74 -0.69 -42.55
N ILE A 30 -18.99 -0.59 -43.01
CA ILE A 30 -20.03 0.23 -42.36
C ILE A 30 -20.33 -0.35 -40.97
N ASP A 31 -20.55 -1.66 -40.88
CA ASP A 31 -20.86 -2.35 -39.62
C ASP A 31 -19.69 -2.23 -38.62
N ASP A 32 -18.46 -2.43 -39.09
CA ASP A 32 -17.24 -2.26 -38.29
C ASP A 32 -17.11 -0.83 -37.74
N TYR A 33 -17.37 0.17 -38.59
CA TYR A 33 -17.32 1.57 -38.18
C TYR A 33 -18.40 1.89 -37.14
N GLU A 34 -19.64 1.45 -37.34
CA GLU A 34 -20.73 1.66 -36.39
C GLU A 34 -20.43 1.01 -35.03
N ALA A 35 -19.87 -0.20 -35.03
CA ALA A 35 -19.45 -0.90 -33.82
C ALA A 35 -18.36 -0.12 -33.05
N ILE A 36 -17.36 0.42 -33.76
CA ILE A 36 -16.26 1.20 -33.15
C ILE A 36 -16.79 2.53 -32.59
N VAL A 37 -17.68 3.22 -33.28
CA VAL A 37 -18.22 4.52 -32.84
C VAL A 37 -19.09 4.37 -31.59
N ALA A 38 -19.86 3.28 -31.48
CA ALA A 38 -20.71 3.03 -30.32
C ALA A 38 -19.91 2.54 -29.07
N SER A 39 -18.82 1.82 -29.28
CA SER A 39 -18.06 1.14 -28.21
C SER A 39 -17.63 2.06 -27.05
N PRO A 40 -17.04 3.24 -27.26
CA PRO A 40 -16.64 4.13 -26.15
C PRO A 40 -17.80 4.57 -25.27
N ARG A 41 -18.97 4.86 -25.87
CA ARG A 41 -20.16 5.28 -25.12
C ARG A 41 -20.72 4.15 -24.27
N ASN A 42 -20.75 2.94 -24.81
CA ASN A 42 -21.18 1.75 -24.07
C ASN A 42 -20.24 1.51 -22.89
N ALA A 43 -18.92 1.52 -23.10
CA ALA A 43 -17.95 1.35 -22.02
C ALA A 43 -18.04 2.43 -20.92
N ILE A 44 -18.30 3.69 -21.28
CA ILE A 44 -18.54 4.77 -20.31
C ILE A 44 -19.81 4.51 -19.50
N THR A 45 -20.87 4.06 -20.16
CA THR A 45 -22.17 3.76 -19.53
C THR A 45 -22.05 2.58 -18.57
N ASP A 46 -21.35 1.53 -18.99
CA ASP A 46 -21.06 0.35 -18.17
C ASP A 46 -20.26 0.73 -16.93
N ARG A 47 -19.21 1.53 -17.09
CA ARG A 47 -18.40 2.03 -15.97
C ARG A 47 -19.24 2.88 -15.01
N SER A 48 -20.06 3.78 -15.53
CA SER A 48 -20.94 4.63 -14.71
C SER A 48 -21.93 3.79 -13.91
N THR A 49 -22.52 2.78 -14.56
CA THR A 49 -23.50 1.88 -13.92
C THR A 49 -22.84 1.01 -12.87
N ALA A 50 -21.68 0.43 -13.16
CA ALA A 50 -20.91 -0.36 -12.20
C ALA A 50 -20.48 0.47 -10.99
N THR A 51 -20.08 1.74 -11.20
CA THR A 51 -19.71 2.65 -10.10
C THR A 51 -20.90 2.98 -9.21
N ALA A 52 -22.08 3.23 -9.80
CA ALA A 52 -23.30 3.46 -9.04
C ALA A 52 -23.73 2.20 -8.25
N GLU A 53 -23.54 1.00 -8.81
CA GLU A 53 -23.87 -0.23 -8.11
C GLU A 53 -22.92 -0.53 -6.94
N LEU A 54 -21.64 -0.14 -7.03
CA LEU A 54 -20.73 -0.23 -5.88
C LEU A 54 -21.25 0.57 -4.68
N GLU A 55 -21.73 1.80 -4.91
CA GLU A 55 -22.32 2.63 -3.85
C GLU A 55 -23.53 1.93 -3.20
N ASN A 56 -24.43 1.35 -4.02
CA ASN A 56 -25.55 0.57 -3.52
C ASN A 56 -25.11 -0.64 -2.67
N LEU A 57 -24.07 -1.35 -3.10
CA LEU A 57 -23.54 -2.51 -2.38
C LEU A 57 -22.90 -2.13 -1.05
N PHE A 58 -22.14 -1.03 -1.01
CA PHE A 58 -21.60 -0.50 0.25
C PHE A 58 -22.72 -0.10 1.21
N ASN A 59 -23.75 0.60 0.73
CA ASN A 59 -24.91 0.97 1.55
C ASN A 59 -25.64 -0.26 2.10
N LYS A 60 -25.78 -1.34 1.31
CA LYS A 60 -26.34 -2.62 1.79
C LYS A 60 -25.43 -3.28 2.84
N GLY A 61 -24.12 -3.20 2.67
CA GLY A 61 -23.15 -3.67 3.65
C GLY A 61 -23.28 -2.92 4.97
N ASP A 62 -23.33 -1.59 4.92
CA ASP A 62 -23.52 -0.73 6.08
C ASP A 62 -24.85 -0.98 6.77
N ASP A 63 -25.93 -1.27 6.04
CA ASP A 63 -27.21 -1.66 6.63
C ASP A 63 -27.10 -2.96 7.44
N VAL A 64 -26.38 -3.97 6.95
CA VAL A 64 -26.15 -5.21 7.71
C VAL A 64 -25.43 -4.91 9.02
N LEU A 65 -24.40 -4.06 8.97
CA LEU A 65 -23.63 -3.74 10.15
C LEU A 65 -24.44 -2.88 11.14
N ASN A 66 -25.00 -1.75 10.69
CA ASN A 66 -25.69 -0.76 11.51
C ASN A 66 -27.08 -1.24 11.99
N ASN A 67 -27.86 -1.86 11.11
CA ASN A 67 -29.25 -2.19 11.39
C ASN A 67 -29.48 -3.63 11.84
N LYS A 68 -28.48 -4.52 11.74
CA LYS A 68 -28.58 -5.90 12.23
C LYS A 68 -27.57 -6.16 13.33
N LEU A 69 -26.26 -6.09 13.04
CA LEU A 69 -25.23 -6.50 13.98
C LEU A 69 -25.15 -5.56 15.20
N ASP A 70 -25.10 -4.24 14.98
CA ASP A 70 -25.04 -3.27 16.08
C ASP A 70 -26.30 -3.35 16.97
N LYS A 71 -27.47 -3.62 16.39
CA LYS A 71 -28.71 -3.80 17.16
C LYS A 71 -28.69 -5.08 17.99
N LEU A 72 -28.19 -6.19 17.43
CA LEU A 72 -28.01 -7.43 18.16
C LEU A 72 -27.01 -7.27 19.30
N LEU A 73 -26.00 -6.42 19.16
CA LEU A 73 -25.00 -6.17 20.20
C LEU A 73 -25.61 -5.67 21.52
N ASN A 74 -26.72 -4.93 21.46
CA ASN A 74 -27.41 -4.42 22.65
C ASN A 74 -27.84 -5.56 23.60
N GLN A 75 -28.17 -6.74 23.07
CA GLN A 75 -28.56 -7.88 23.90
C GLN A 75 -27.37 -8.51 24.66
N PHE A 76 -26.15 -8.30 24.15
CA PHE A 76 -24.92 -8.80 24.75
C PHE A 76 -24.26 -7.77 25.68
N THR A 77 -24.76 -6.54 25.73
CA THR A 77 -24.14 -5.46 26.52
C THR A 77 -24.12 -5.76 28.01
N GLN A 78 -25.18 -6.36 28.54
CA GLN A 78 -25.25 -6.74 29.96
C GLN A 78 -24.57 -8.09 30.24
N SER A 79 -24.62 -9.03 29.31
CA SER A 79 -24.10 -10.38 29.51
C SER A 79 -22.60 -10.51 29.22
N ASN A 80 -22.06 -9.70 28.31
CA ASN A 80 -20.66 -9.76 27.85
C ASN A 80 -20.12 -8.35 27.48
N PRO A 81 -19.81 -7.49 28.48
CA PRO A 81 -19.41 -6.10 28.23
C PRO A 81 -18.10 -5.96 27.43
N GLU A 82 -17.12 -6.82 27.70
CA GLU A 82 -15.80 -6.81 27.03
C GLU A 82 -15.94 -7.07 25.53
N PHE A 83 -16.74 -8.08 25.16
CA PHE A 83 -17.06 -8.39 23.76
C PHE A 83 -17.68 -7.19 23.04
N THR A 84 -18.66 -6.52 23.65
CA THR A 84 -19.30 -5.35 23.03
C THR A 84 -18.35 -4.17 22.84
N THR A 85 -17.43 -3.97 23.78
CA THR A 85 -16.40 -2.91 23.71
C THR A 85 -15.39 -3.20 22.60
N GLN A 86 -14.93 -4.45 22.49
CA GLN A 86 -14.00 -4.86 21.44
C GLN A 86 -14.65 -4.78 20.05
N TYR A 87 -15.90 -5.22 19.92
CA TYR A 87 -16.66 -5.09 18.68
C TYR A 87 -16.83 -3.62 18.25
N ALA A 88 -17.27 -2.74 19.17
CA ALA A 88 -17.43 -1.32 18.89
C ALA A 88 -16.10 -0.64 18.51
N SER A 89 -15.00 -1.05 19.13
CA SER A 89 -13.65 -0.57 18.81
C SER A 89 -13.23 -0.98 17.38
N SER A 90 -13.52 -2.22 16.98
CA SER A 90 -13.26 -2.73 15.62
C SER A 90 -14.16 -2.11 14.54
N ARG A 91 -15.35 -1.62 14.89
CA ARG A 91 -16.30 -0.96 13.97
C ARG A 91 -15.91 0.48 13.63
N LYS A 92 -14.94 1.07 14.34
CA LYS A 92 -14.49 2.44 14.09
C LYS A 92 -13.63 2.47 12.82
N ILE A 93 -14.16 3.05 11.75
CA ILE A 93 -13.41 3.31 10.53
C ILE A 93 -12.26 4.26 10.87
N LEU A 94 -11.03 3.81 10.70
CA LEU A 94 -9.87 4.70 10.73
C LEU A 94 -9.87 5.48 9.41
N ASP A 95 -10.38 6.71 9.44
CA ASP A 95 -10.26 7.66 8.34
C ASP A 95 -8.80 8.09 8.22
N MET A 96 -8.06 7.31 7.44
CA MET A 96 -6.64 7.48 7.22
C MET A 96 -6.48 8.22 5.90
N GLY A 97 -6.70 9.54 5.96
CA GLY A 97 -6.37 10.45 4.85
C GLY A 97 -5.01 10.07 4.27
N GLY A 98 -4.87 10.06 2.95
CA GLY A 98 -3.87 9.32 2.14
C GLY A 98 -2.37 9.52 2.39
N SER A 99 -1.93 9.81 3.62
CA SER A 99 -0.54 9.70 4.05
C SER A 99 -0.10 8.25 4.08
N SER A 100 0.97 7.95 3.37
CA SER A 100 1.60 6.64 3.44
C SER A 100 2.12 6.34 4.84
N THR A 101 1.93 5.11 5.32
CA THR A 101 2.62 4.63 6.52
C THR A 101 4.14 4.71 6.35
N GLY A 102 4.84 5.10 7.41
CA GLY A 102 6.28 5.25 7.38
C GLY A 102 6.91 5.09 8.75
N LEU A 103 8.24 5.11 8.78
CA LEU A 103 9.05 5.13 10.00
C LEU A 103 10.11 6.21 9.84
N LYS A 104 10.34 7.02 10.87
CA LYS A 104 11.47 7.95 10.93
C LYS A 104 12.04 7.99 12.34
N GLY A 105 13.24 8.52 12.46
CA GLY A 105 13.84 8.78 13.76
C GLY A 105 15.30 9.17 13.64
N LYS A 106 15.92 9.35 14.79
CA LYS A 106 17.33 9.68 14.95
C LYS A 106 18.11 8.49 15.46
N ILE A 107 19.37 8.42 15.06
CA ILE A 107 20.35 7.48 15.61
C ILE A 107 21.41 8.28 16.36
N THR A 108 21.55 8.00 17.65
CA THR A 108 22.47 8.71 18.54
C THR A 108 23.39 7.75 19.27
N ASP A 109 24.52 8.27 19.70
CA ASP A 109 25.42 7.63 20.63
C ASP A 109 24.81 7.67 22.04
N SER A 110 24.72 6.52 22.68
CA SER A 110 24.09 6.35 24.00
C SER A 110 24.83 7.08 25.12
N GLY A 111 26.17 7.22 25.02
CA GLY A 111 26.98 7.83 26.07
C GLY A 111 27.17 9.35 25.92
N THR A 112 27.21 9.85 24.68
CA THR A 112 27.47 11.27 24.37
C THR A 112 26.24 12.02 23.89
N GLY A 113 25.21 11.33 23.41
CA GLY A 113 24.06 11.94 22.73
C GLY A 113 24.37 12.42 21.31
N ASP A 114 25.61 12.25 20.83
CA ASP A 114 26.03 12.68 19.51
C ASP A 114 25.29 11.91 18.41
N ARG A 115 24.98 12.59 17.32
CA ARG A 115 24.35 11.97 16.15
C ARG A 115 25.30 10.99 15.46
N ILE A 116 24.77 9.82 15.09
CA ILE A 116 25.53 8.81 14.35
C ILE A 116 25.15 8.89 12.87
N VAL A 117 26.10 9.31 12.05
CA VAL A 117 25.96 9.45 10.60
C VAL A 117 26.28 8.12 9.89
N LYS A 118 25.57 7.80 8.81
CA LYS A 118 25.73 6.56 8.02
C LYS A 118 25.51 5.25 8.81
N ALA A 119 24.84 5.31 9.95
CA ALA A 119 24.34 4.13 10.64
C ALA A 119 23.25 3.47 9.79
N THR A 120 23.27 2.14 9.67
CA THR A 120 22.27 1.37 8.93
C THR A 120 21.12 1.02 9.86
N VAL A 121 19.90 1.30 9.45
CA VAL A 121 18.65 0.79 10.04
C VAL A 121 18.05 -0.18 9.04
N GLU A 122 17.56 -1.31 9.52
CA GLU A 122 17.00 -2.38 8.71
C GLU A 122 15.69 -2.88 9.31
N ILE A 123 14.79 -3.26 8.41
CA ILE A 123 13.53 -3.95 8.70
C ILE A 123 13.63 -5.31 8.01
N PRO A 124 14.13 -6.36 8.70
CA PRO A 124 14.44 -7.65 8.08
C PRO A 124 13.23 -8.27 7.35
N GLU A 125 12.04 -8.18 7.93
CA GLU A 125 10.81 -8.77 7.37
C GLU A 125 10.35 -8.09 6.07
N LEU A 126 10.87 -6.90 5.77
CA LEU A 126 10.61 -6.16 4.53
C LEU A 126 11.82 -6.13 3.59
N GLU A 127 12.92 -6.81 3.96
CA GLU A 127 14.18 -6.84 3.21
C GLU A 127 14.66 -5.43 2.80
N THR A 128 14.49 -4.45 3.70
CA THR A 128 14.78 -3.04 3.40
C THR A 128 15.63 -2.39 4.47
N ASN A 129 16.56 -1.54 4.04
CA ASN A 129 17.41 -0.77 4.93
C ASN A 129 17.56 0.69 4.48
N ARG A 130 17.94 1.55 5.43
CA ARG A 130 18.24 2.97 5.24
C ARG A 130 19.46 3.34 6.05
N LYS A 131 20.24 4.28 5.53
CA LYS A 131 21.34 4.89 6.28
C LYS A 131 20.91 6.22 6.86
N SER A 132 21.36 6.52 8.08
CA SER A 132 21.18 7.84 8.66
C SER A 132 21.96 8.90 7.88
N ASN A 133 21.38 10.09 7.76
CA ASN A 133 21.97 11.24 7.10
C ASN A 133 22.97 11.99 8.02
N ASN A 134 23.44 13.17 7.59
CA ASN A 134 24.39 13.99 8.36
C ASN A 134 23.84 14.52 9.70
N ASP A 135 22.51 14.49 9.88
CA ASP A 135 21.83 14.86 11.12
C ASP A 135 21.53 13.64 12.01
N GLY A 136 21.98 12.45 11.60
CA GLY A 136 21.65 11.18 12.28
C GLY A 136 20.23 10.69 12.01
N MET A 137 19.49 11.33 11.11
CA MET A 137 18.09 11.00 10.80
C MET A 137 17.98 9.88 9.76
N TYR A 138 17.04 8.98 9.95
CA TYR A 138 16.64 7.97 8.97
C TYR A 138 15.14 8.08 8.66
N HIS A 139 14.75 7.61 7.47
CA HIS A 139 13.34 7.64 7.06
C HIS A 139 12.99 6.53 6.06
N PHE A 140 12.03 5.68 6.44
CA PHE A 140 11.35 4.73 5.58
C PHE A 140 10.00 5.31 5.17
N LYS A 141 9.82 5.50 3.86
CA LYS A 141 8.55 5.91 3.26
C LYS A 141 7.79 4.66 2.82
N LYS A 142 6.45 4.67 2.94
CA LYS A 142 5.56 3.61 2.44
C LYS A 142 5.89 2.22 3.02
N VAL A 143 6.04 2.16 4.33
CA VAL A 143 6.12 0.89 5.07
C VAL A 143 4.70 0.33 5.16
N ARG A 144 4.51 -0.97 4.95
CA ARG A 144 3.17 -1.56 5.13
C ARG A 144 2.79 -1.52 6.62
N PRO A 145 1.50 -1.36 6.96
CA PRO A 145 1.07 -1.48 8.35
C PRO A 145 1.33 -2.89 8.87
N GLY A 146 1.72 -3.00 10.14
CA GLY A 146 2.07 -4.27 10.76
C GLY A 146 3.05 -4.11 11.91
N THR A 147 3.43 -5.23 12.51
CA THR A 147 4.41 -5.29 13.59
C THR A 147 5.73 -5.80 13.02
N TYR A 148 6.82 -5.10 13.30
CA TYR A 148 8.14 -5.40 12.75
C TYR A 148 9.23 -5.38 13.82
N SER A 149 10.33 -6.06 13.52
CA SER A 149 11.59 -5.95 14.24
C SER A 149 12.49 -4.94 13.51
N ILE A 150 13.07 -4.00 14.25
CA ILE A 150 13.94 -2.97 13.69
C ILE A 150 15.35 -3.18 14.22
N SER A 151 16.32 -3.38 13.33
CA SER A 151 17.72 -3.47 13.70
C SER A 151 18.47 -2.21 13.28
N ALA A 152 19.41 -1.77 14.10
CA ALA A 152 20.28 -0.64 13.82
C ALA A 152 21.73 -0.97 14.14
N GLY A 153 22.66 -0.56 13.28
CA GLY A 153 24.07 -0.82 13.44
C GLY A 153 24.95 0.22 12.77
N ALA A 154 26.13 0.45 13.35
CA ALA A 154 27.13 1.38 12.83
C ALA A 154 28.54 0.87 13.15
N LYS A 155 29.53 1.25 12.34
CA LYS A 155 30.92 0.88 12.58
C LYS A 155 31.39 1.45 13.92
N GLY A 156 31.92 0.60 14.81
CA GLY A 156 32.36 0.98 16.15
C GLY A 156 31.26 1.01 17.21
N TYR A 157 30.04 0.59 16.87
CA TYR A 157 28.90 0.49 17.78
C TYR A 157 28.36 -0.94 17.83
N LYS A 158 27.82 -1.32 19.00
CA LYS A 158 27.08 -2.57 19.15
C LYS A 158 25.75 -2.43 18.39
N SER A 159 25.43 -3.40 17.54
CA SER A 159 24.13 -3.46 16.88
C SER A 159 23.03 -3.62 17.93
N LYS A 160 21.87 -3.00 17.68
CA LYS A 160 20.71 -3.04 18.54
C LYS A 160 19.50 -3.50 17.73
N GLU A 161 18.69 -4.36 18.34
CA GLU A 161 17.43 -4.83 17.78
C GLU A 161 16.28 -4.42 18.70
N ILE A 162 15.18 -3.96 18.11
CA ILE A 162 13.97 -3.53 18.79
C ILE A 162 12.82 -4.33 18.20
N ALA A 163 12.28 -5.25 18.98
CA ALA A 163 11.15 -6.09 18.58
C ALA A 163 9.82 -5.35 18.76
N GLU A 164 8.79 -5.90 18.13
CA GLU A 164 7.38 -5.50 18.31
C GLU A 164 7.06 -4.02 17.99
N VAL A 165 7.79 -3.41 17.06
CA VAL A 165 7.52 -2.02 16.65
C VAL A 165 6.27 -1.98 15.77
N GLN A 166 5.22 -1.33 16.26
CA GLN A 166 3.97 -1.18 15.53
C GLN A 166 4.04 -0.05 14.51
N MET A 167 3.90 -0.41 13.23
CA MET A 167 3.67 0.52 12.14
C MET A 167 2.17 0.70 11.96
N GLU A 168 1.62 1.76 12.54
CA GLU A 168 0.20 2.04 12.34
C GLU A 168 -0.08 2.53 10.91
N GLU A 169 -1.24 2.13 10.42
CA GLU A 169 -1.70 2.50 9.08
C GLU A 169 -1.92 4.01 8.95
N GLY A 170 -1.63 4.57 7.78
CA GLY A 170 -1.86 5.97 7.47
C GLY A 170 -0.89 6.98 8.11
N ARG A 171 0.07 6.58 8.96
CA ARG A 171 0.94 7.53 9.68
C ARG A 171 2.44 7.22 9.60
N THR A 172 3.26 8.26 9.76
CA THR A 172 4.71 8.10 9.95
C THR A 172 5.00 7.92 11.43
N ASN A 173 5.41 6.72 11.82
CA ASN A 173 5.81 6.36 13.18
C ASN A 173 7.20 6.93 13.48
N GLU A 174 7.45 7.31 14.74
CA GLU A 174 8.73 7.84 15.21
C GLU A 174 9.42 6.84 16.15
N LEU A 175 10.70 6.54 15.89
CA LEU A 175 11.52 5.66 16.72
C LEU A 175 12.95 6.18 16.76
N ASP A 176 13.37 6.75 17.88
CA ASP A 176 14.76 7.14 18.09
C ASP A 176 15.56 5.96 18.65
N ILE A 177 16.78 5.75 18.15
CA ILE A 177 17.62 4.60 18.48
C ILE A 177 18.97 5.09 18.99
N ALA A 178 19.24 4.84 20.28
CA ALA A 178 20.57 5.03 20.87
C ALA A 178 21.41 3.74 20.76
N LEU A 179 22.63 3.87 20.25
CA LEU A 179 23.62 2.77 20.12
C LEU A 179 24.79 2.94 21.09
N ASP A 180 25.24 1.83 21.68
CA ASP A 180 26.40 1.81 22.58
C ASP A 180 27.69 1.58 21.79
N ARG A 181 28.77 2.29 22.14
CA ARG A 181 30.10 2.07 21.54
C ARG A 181 30.62 0.67 21.87
N ILE A 182 31.34 0.07 20.92
CA ILE A 182 32.16 -1.10 21.19
C ILE A 182 33.42 -0.60 21.92
N ILE A 183 33.53 -0.91 23.21
CA ILE A 183 34.76 -0.67 23.97
C ILE A 183 35.71 -1.83 23.67
N GLU A 184 36.70 -1.62 22.80
CA GLU A 184 37.85 -2.52 22.74
C GLU A 184 38.75 -2.22 23.95
N LEU A 185 38.83 -3.16 24.90
CA LEU A 185 39.84 -3.09 25.95
C LEU A 185 41.23 -3.21 25.31
N PRO A 186 42.20 -2.33 25.63
CA PRO A 186 43.54 -2.43 25.07
C PRO A 186 44.18 -3.78 25.44
N LYS A 187 44.60 -4.54 24.42
CA LYS A 187 45.41 -5.75 24.60
C LYS A 187 46.82 -5.35 25.01
N GLY A 188 47.08 -5.23 26.31
CA GLY A 188 48.45 -5.09 26.80
C GLY A 188 48.58 -4.50 28.19
N GLU A 189 48.23 -5.28 29.22
CA GLU A 189 48.82 -5.11 30.55
C GLU A 189 48.63 -6.41 31.36
N LEU A 190 49.43 -7.43 31.01
CA LEU A 190 49.74 -8.52 31.92
C LEU A 190 51.25 -8.73 31.87
N GLN A 191 51.99 -7.96 32.68
CA GLN A 191 53.28 -8.40 33.19
C GLN A 191 53.69 -7.63 34.44
N GLN A 192 54.10 -8.42 35.44
CA GLN A 192 54.83 -8.11 36.67
C GLN A 192 54.00 -7.98 37.97
N LEU A 193 53.75 -9.15 38.56
CA LEU A 193 53.96 -9.38 39.98
C LEU A 193 54.81 -10.65 40.08
N GLU A 194 56.12 -10.49 39.93
CA GLU A 194 57.08 -11.48 40.41
C GLU A 194 56.99 -11.51 41.93
N THR A 195 56.76 -12.70 42.48
CA THR A 195 56.84 -13.03 43.91
C THR A 195 58.25 -12.78 44.44
N PRO A 196 58.42 -12.17 45.63
CA PRO A 196 59.73 -12.09 46.28
C PRO A 196 60.11 -13.43 46.91
N GLU A 197 61.43 -13.66 47.00
CA GLU A 197 62.11 -14.80 47.66
C GLU A 197 61.61 -15.12 49.08
#